data_AF-A0A9E0IZ71-F1
#
_entry.id   AF-A0A9E0IZ71-F1
#
_cell.length_a   1.000
_cell.length_b   1.000
_cell.length_c   1.000
_cell.angle_alpha   90.00
_cell.angle_beta   90.00
_cell.angle_gamma   90.00
#
_symmetry.space_group_name_H-M   'P 1'
#
loop_
_entity.id
_entity.type
_entity.pdbx_description
1 polymer ?
#
loop_
_entity_poly.entity_id
_entity_poly.type
_entity_poly.pdbx_seq_one_letter_code
_entity_poly.pdbx_strand_id
1 'polypeptide(L)'
;MNNKQLAHFQKILQALKDELLGDVERTVHTMQEEATVFADPNDRASQESDIALELRNRDRERKLIKKIDEALERIENGEYGYCDNCGIDI
;
A
#
# COMPACT_ATOMS: atom_id res chain seq x y z
N MET A 1 -19.78 -14.00 -8.61
CA MET A 1 -19.13 -14.34 -7.31
C MET A 1 -20.06 -14.90 -6.21
N ASN A 2 -19.61 -15.86 -5.38
CA ASN A 2 -20.39 -16.39 -4.23
C ASN A 2 -19.92 -15.88 -2.85
N ASN A 3 -20.76 -16.01 -1.81
CA ASN A 3 -20.46 -15.51 -0.45
C ASN A 3 -19.18 -16.08 0.17
N LYS A 4 -18.81 -17.33 -0.13
CA LYS A 4 -17.58 -17.93 0.41
C LYS A 4 -16.33 -17.33 -0.23
N GLN A 5 -16.40 -17.06 -1.54
CA GLN A 5 -15.32 -16.40 -2.29
C GLN A 5 -15.17 -14.95 -1.85
N LEU A 6 -16.27 -14.21 -1.69
CA LEU A 6 -16.25 -12.82 -1.21
C LEU A 6 -15.60 -12.73 0.18
N ALA A 7 -16.00 -13.60 1.12
CA ALA A 7 -15.39 -13.65 2.45
C ALA A 7 -13.90 -14.04 2.41
N HIS A 8 -13.47 -14.82 1.42
CA HIS A 8 -12.06 -15.15 1.23
C HIS A 8 -11.25 -13.94 0.74
N PHE A 9 -11.74 -13.25 -0.29
CA PHE A 9 -11.08 -12.04 -0.81
C PHE A 9 -11.07 -10.90 0.20
N GLN A 10 -12.16 -10.71 0.95
CA GLN A 10 -12.20 -9.71 2.03
C GLN A 10 -11.09 -9.94 3.06
N LYS A 11 -10.86 -11.20 3.47
CA LYS A 11 -9.76 -11.54 4.40
C LYS A 11 -8.39 -11.25 3.81
N ILE A 12 -8.18 -11.57 2.52
CA ILE A 12 -6.90 -11.30 1.83
C ILE A 12 -6.65 -9.80 1.74
N LEU A 13 -7.65 -9.03 1.30
CA LEU A 13 -7.56 -7.58 1.16
C LEU A 13 -7.29 -6.90 2.51
N GLN A 14 -7.96 -7.34 3.57
CA GLN A 14 -7.72 -6.82 4.91
C GLN A 14 -6.30 -7.13 5.40
N ALA A 15 -5.84 -8.38 5.24
CA ALA A 15 -4.49 -8.77 5.62
C ALA A 15 -3.42 -7.98 4.85
N LEU A 16 -3.62 -7.80 3.54
CA LEU A 16 -2.71 -7.00 2.70
C LEU A 16 -2.69 -5.53 3.12
N LYS A 17 -3.85 -4.96 3.47
CA LYS A 17 -3.95 -3.59 3.99
C LYS A 17 -3.18 -3.45 5.29
N ASP A 18 -3.36 -4.38 6.22
CA ASP A 18 -2.70 -4.34 7.54
C ASP A 18 -1.18 -4.50 7.39
N GLU A 19 -0.72 -5.36 6.48
CA GLU A 19 0.70 -5.51 6.14
C GLU A 19 1.30 -4.21 5.59
N LEU A 20 0.65 -3.61 4.59
CA LEU A 20 1.10 -2.34 4.01
C LEU A 20 1.13 -1.20 5.04
N LEU A 21 0.14 -1.15 5.94
CA LEU A 21 0.13 -0.17 7.04
C LEU A 21 1.29 -0.41 8.03
N GLY A 22 1.61 -1.66 8.34
CA GLY A 22 2.79 -1.98 9.14
C GLY A 22 4.10 -1.58 8.46
N ASP A 23 4.22 -1.79 7.15
CA ASP A 23 5.39 -1.38 6.36
C ASP A 23 5.54 0.14 6.34
N VAL A 24 4.44 0.88 6.13
CA VAL A 24 4.40 2.34 6.21
C VAL A 24 5.03 2.83 7.49
N GLU A 25 4.56 2.32 8.63
CA GLU A 25 4.96 2.79 9.96
C GLU A 25 6.44 2.49 10.23
N ARG A 26 6.90 1.28 9.87
CA ARG A 26 8.31 0.90 10.01
C ARG A 26 9.23 1.78 9.19
N THR A 27 8.92 2.00 7.91
CA THR A 27 9.74 2.83 7.04
C THR A 27 9.80 4.27 7.53
N VAL A 28 8.68 4.85 7.97
CA VAL A 28 8.67 6.22 8.52
C VAL A 28 9.59 6.33 9.73
N HIS A 29 9.59 5.33 10.62
CA HIS A 29 10.51 5.29 11.76
C HIS A 29 11.97 5.25 11.31
N THR A 30 12.32 4.34 10.39
CA THR A 30 13.68 4.22 9.85
C THR A 30 14.16 5.52 9.20
N MET A 31 13.31 6.18 8.40
CA MET A 31 13.66 7.45 7.76
C MET A 31 13.91 8.58 8.78
N GLN A 32 13.21 8.58 9.92
CA GLN A 32 13.43 9.57 10.98
C GLN A 32 14.78 9.37 11.69
N GLU A 33 15.19 8.12 11.88
CA GLU A 33 16.49 7.78 12.47
C GLU A 33 17.65 8.14 11.53
N GLU A 34 17.53 7.78 10.25
CA GLU A 34 18.56 8.02 9.24
C GLU A 34 18.83 9.51 9.01
N ALA A 35 17.79 10.35 8.98
CA ALA A 35 17.89 11.79 8.71
C ALA A 35 18.77 12.60 9.70
N THR A 36 19.28 11.97 10.77
CA THR A 36 20.08 12.61 11.81
C THR A 36 21.59 12.35 11.72
N VAL A 37 22.06 11.55 10.75
CA VAL A 37 23.46 11.10 10.68
C VAL A 37 24.11 11.52 9.36
N PHE A 38 25.10 12.41 9.43
CA PHE A 38 25.93 12.77 8.28
C PHE A 38 27.41 12.68 8.65
N ALA A 39 28.18 11.84 7.96
CA ALA A 39 29.63 11.74 8.14
C ALA A 39 30.38 12.70 7.20
N ASP A 40 29.97 12.81 5.93
CA ASP A 40 30.51 13.79 4.98
C ASP A 40 29.46 14.27 3.92
N PRO A 41 29.80 15.25 3.05
CA PRO A 41 28.88 15.75 2.02
C PRO A 41 28.44 14.74 0.95
N ASN A 42 29.28 13.76 0.62
CA ASN A 42 28.92 12.69 -0.33
C ASN A 42 27.97 11.69 0.31
N ASP A 43 28.17 11.38 1.59
CA ASP A 43 27.26 10.54 2.38
C ASP A 43 25.89 11.22 2.47
N ARG A 44 25.86 12.53 2.71
CA ARG A 44 24.61 13.32 2.70
C ARG A 44 23.90 13.24 1.35
N ALA A 45 24.62 13.42 0.24
CA ALA A 45 24.02 13.37 -1.09
C ALA A 45 23.43 11.98 -1.42
N SER A 46 24.09 10.92 -0.96
CA SER A 46 23.62 9.54 -1.14
C SER A 46 22.34 9.30 -0.34
N GLN A 47 22.34 9.69 0.95
CA GLN A 47 21.17 9.55 1.81
C GLN A 47 19.96 10.35 1.32
N GLU A 48 20.16 11.59 0.87
CA GLU A 48 19.07 12.40 0.31
C GLU A 48 18.43 11.72 -0.91
N SER A 49 19.23 11.02 -1.73
CA SER A 49 18.75 10.27 -2.89
C SER A 49 17.92 9.05 -2.47
N ASP A 50 18.36 8.31 -1.45
CA ASP A 50 17.66 7.16 -0.90
C ASP A 50 16.32 7.57 -0.26
N ILE A 51 16.32 8.64 0.54
CA ILE A 51 15.10 9.23 1.12
C ILE A 51 14.12 9.65 0.02
N ALA A 52 14.60 10.28 -1.04
CA ALA A 52 13.76 10.70 -2.15
C ALA A 52 13.12 9.51 -2.90
N LEU A 53 13.84 8.40 -3.05
CA LEU A 53 13.31 7.16 -3.59
C LEU A 53 12.24 6.58 -2.67
N GLU A 54 12.50 6.55 -1.36
CA GLU A 54 11.60 5.95 -0.39
C GLU A 54 10.29 6.72 -0.25
N LEU A 55 10.33 8.06 -0.26
CA LEU A 55 9.12 8.89 -0.31
C LEU A 55 8.23 8.56 -1.53
N ARG A 56 8.84 8.27 -2.68
CA ARG A 56 8.09 7.88 -3.89
C ARG A 56 7.46 6.50 -3.76
N ASN A 57 8.15 5.55 -3.12
CA ASN A 57 7.60 4.22 -2.83
C ASN A 57 6.40 4.35 -1.89
N ARG A 58 6.52 5.17 -0.85
CA ARG A 58 5.45 5.41 0.12
C ARG A 58 4.19 6.03 -0.50
N ASP A 59 4.37 6.96 -1.43
CA ASP A 59 3.25 7.50 -2.19
C ASP A 59 2.51 6.43 -3.03
N ARG A 60 3.23 5.43 -3.56
CA ARG A 60 2.63 4.33 -4.32
C ARG A 60 1.85 3.39 -3.41
N GLU A 61 2.43 3.01 -2.28
CA GLU A 61 1.77 2.16 -1.28
C GLU A 61 0.54 2.84 -0.68
N ARG A 62 0.57 4.14 -0.40
CA ARG A 62 -0.63 4.90 0.01
C ARG A 62 -1.74 4.82 -1.04
N LYS A 63 -1.39 4.92 -2.33
CA LYS A 63 -2.36 4.74 -3.43
C LYS A 63 -2.86 3.30 -3.51
N LEU A 64 -2.03 2.32 -3.22
CA LEU A 64 -2.42 0.90 -3.17
C LEU A 64 -3.40 0.64 -2.03
N ILE A 65 -3.15 1.16 -0.83
CA ILE A 65 -4.07 1.08 0.31
C ILE A 65 -5.43 1.65 -0.07
N LYS A 66 -5.46 2.83 -0.71
CA LYS A 66 -6.72 3.42 -1.20
C LYS A 66 -7.47 2.50 -2.17
N LYS A 67 -6.77 1.84 -3.08
CA LYS A 67 -7.39 0.87 -4.00
C LYS A 67 -7.91 -0.37 -3.29
N ILE A 68 -7.25 -0.81 -2.22
CA ILE A 68 -7.73 -1.90 -1.38
C ILE A 68 -9.01 -1.49 -0.66
N ASP A 69 -9.08 -0.26 -0.14
CA ASP A 69 -10.30 0.28 0.47
C ASP A 69 -11.46 0.34 -0.53
N GLU A 70 -11.21 0.84 -1.75
CA GLU A 70 -12.19 0.84 -2.86
C GLU A 70 -12.65 -0.58 -3.22
N ALA A 71 -11.73 -1.57 -3.19
CA ALA A 71 -12.06 -2.97 -3.45
C ALA A 71 -12.92 -3.58 -2.33
N LEU A 72 -12.64 -3.25 -1.06
CA LEU A 72 -13.45 -3.67 0.09
C LEU A 72 -14.87 -3.08 0.02
N GLU A 73 -15.00 -1.80 -0.34
CA GLU A 73 -16.29 -1.15 -0.55
C GLU A 73 -17.10 -1.82 -1.67
N ARG A 74 -16.45 -2.19 -2.78
CA ARG A 74 -17.09 -2.98 -3.85
C ARG A 74 -17.59 -4.34 -3.36
N ILE A 75 -16.91 -4.98 -2.40
CA ILE A 75 -17.38 -6.24 -1.80
C ILE A 75 -18.66 -5.99 -1.00
N GLU A 76 -18.69 -4.92 -0.19
CA GLU A 76 -19.86 -4.56 0.61
C GLU A 76 -21.08 -4.20 -0.25
N ASN A 77 -20.85 -3.53 -1.38
CA ASN A 77 -21.90 -3.16 -2.34
C ASN A 77 -22.32 -4.33 -3.26
N GLY A 78 -21.63 -5.48 -3.21
CA GLY A 78 -21.93 -6.65 -4.05
C GLY A 78 -21.47 -6.52 -5.51
N GLU A 79 -20.62 -5.54 -5.81
CA GLU A 79 -20.10 -5.24 -7.15
C GLU A 79 -18.73 -5.91 -7.42
N TYR A 80 -18.11 -6.49 -6.38
CA TYR A 80 -16.78 -7.09 -6.49
C TYR A 80 -16.76 -8.37 -7.33
N GLY A 81 -15.76 -8.46 -8.21
CA GLY A 81 -15.53 -9.62 -9.06
C GLY A 81 -16.16 -9.53 -10.45
N TYR A 82 -16.70 -8.37 -10.85
CA TYR A 82 -17.22 -8.12 -12.20
C TYR A 82 -16.44 -7.01 -12.88
N CYS A 83 -16.27 -7.11 -14.20
CA CYS A 83 -15.57 -6.10 -14.99
C CYS A 83 -16.41 -4.82 -15.12
N ASP A 84 -15.85 -3.68 -14.71
CA ASP A 84 -16.51 -2.35 -14.80
C ASP A 84 -16.95 -1.97 -16.22
N ASN A 85 -16.35 -2.54 -17.27
CA ASN A 85 -16.66 -2.22 -18.67
C ASN A 85 -17.74 -3.11 -19.30
N CYS A 86 -17.78 -4.41 -18.95
CA CYS A 86 -18.68 -5.37 -19.61
C CYS A 86 -19.56 -6.19 -18.66
N GLY A 87 -19.37 -6.07 -17.34
CA GLY A 87 -20.18 -6.75 -16.32
C GLY A 87 -19.96 -8.27 -16.22
N ILE A 88 -18.97 -8.80 -16.94
CA ILE A 88 -18.62 -10.23 -16.91
C ILE A 88 -17.77 -10.50 -15.65
N ASP A 89 -17.96 -11.67 -15.02
CA ASP A 89 -17.12 -12.12 -13.90
C ASP A 89 -15.61 -12.08 -14.30
N ILE A 90 -14.77 -11.58 -13.40
CA ILE A 90 -13.29 -11.49 -13.52
C ILE A 90 -12.64 -12.77 -13.00
#